data_AF-A0A9P0G905-F1
#
_entry.id   AF-A0A9P0G905-F1
#
_cell.length_a   1.000
_cell.length_b   1.000
_cell.length_c   1.000
_cell.angle_alpha   90.00
_cell.angle_beta   90.00
_cell.angle_gamma   90.00
#
_symmetry.space_group_name_H-M   'P 1'
#
loop_
_entity.id
_entity.type
_entity.pdbx_description
1 polymer ?
#
loop_
_entity_poly.entity_id
_entity_poly.type
_entity_poly.pdbx_seq_one_letter_code
_entity_poly.pdbx_strand_id
1 'polypeptide(L)'
;MAPTPYNSELNEEPISRTYQYRKVMKPMLERKRRARINRCLDELKELMVTALQNEGENVSKLEKADILELTVRHLHNLKSHHQLVLPPEQSYADRFRAGFAQCAQEVTHFITTPSDVIDPSAGRKLLQHLGSCVRQLDYVSQNYNVQYTQKNAASSPGSNIKAPPPPMWRPW
;
A
#
# COMPACT_ATOMS: atom_id res chain seq x y z
N MET A 1 10.27 -32.02 80.24
CA MET A 1 9.47 -32.17 79.00
C MET A 1 9.88 -31.07 78.05
N ALA A 2 10.47 -31.42 76.91
CA ALA A 2 10.82 -30.46 75.85
C ALA A 2 9.59 -30.19 74.97
N PRO A 3 9.40 -28.96 74.45
CA PRO A 3 8.34 -28.70 73.49
C PRO A 3 8.74 -29.25 72.11
N THR A 4 7.83 -30.00 71.49
CA THR A 4 7.95 -30.42 70.09
C THR A 4 7.76 -29.20 69.17
N PRO A 5 8.59 -29.01 68.12
CA PRO A 5 8.29 -28.01 67.11
C PRO A 5 7.16 -28.55 66.24
N TYR A 6 6.01 -27.89 66.30
CA TYR A 6 4.92 -28.08 65.34
C TYR A 6 5.43 -27.63 63.97
N ASN A 7 5.75 -28.60 63.12
CA ASN A 7 6.15 -28.39 61.74
C ASN A 7 4.92 -27.89 60.97
N SER A 8 4.81 -26.58 60.79
CA SER A 8 3.83 -25.96 59.92
C SER A 8 4.24 -26.18 58.47
N GLU A 9 4.01 -27.40 57.97
CA GLU A 9 3.97 -27.67 56.53
C GLU A 9 2.85 -26.83 55.93
N LEU A 10 3.26 -25.74 55.27
CA LEU A 10 2.41 -24.93 54.40
C LEU A 10 1.85 -25.83 53.30
N ASN A 11 0.63 -26.33 53.50
CA ASN A 11 -0.19 -26.89 52.44
C ASN A 11 -0.48 -25.79 51.41
N GLU A 12 0.42 -25.61 50.43
CA GLU A 12 0.13 -24.86 49.21
C GLU A 12 -0.81 -25.70 48.34
N GLU A 13 -2.12 -25.53 48.54
CA GLU A 13 -3.11 -26.04 47.58
C GLU A 13 -2.82 -25.46 46.19
N PRO A 14 -2.89 -26.28 45.11
CA PRO A 14 -2.53 -25.83 43.78
C PRO A 14 -3.49 -24.73 43.31
N ILE A 15 -2.95 -23.53 43.10
CA ILE A 15 -3.69 -22.37 42.61
C ILE A 15 -4.47 -22.76 41.35
N SER A 16 -5.81 -22.63 41.41
CA SER A 16 -6.70 -22.97 40.30
C SER A 16 -6.26 -22.32 38.99
N ARG A 17 -6.26 -23.11 37.89
CA ARG A 17 -5.91 -22.64 36.53
C ARG A 17 -6.67 -21.35 36.16
N THR A 18 -7.92 -21.22 36.58
CA THR A 18 -8.74 -20.03 36.33
C THR A 18 -8.20 -18.79 37.05
N TYR A 19 -7.71 -18.95 38.29
CA TYR A 19 -7.10 -17.86 39.06
C TYR A 19 -5.76 -17.44 38.45
N GLN A 20 -4.89 -18.42 38.11
CA GLN A 20 -3.62 -18.16 37.43
C GLN A 20 -3.84 -17.40 36.11
N TYR A 21 -4.86 -17.78 35.33
CA TYR A 21 -5.19 -17.07 34.11
C TYR A 21 -5.65 -15.62 34.36
N ARG A 22 -6.59 -15.40 35.28
CA ARG A 22 -7.17 -14.07 35.53
C ARG A 22 -6.18 -13.09 36.17
N LYS A 23 -5.32 -13.57 37.07
CA LYS A 23 -4.42 -12.72 37.87
C LYS A 23 -3.02 -12.59 37.31
N VAL A 24 -2.56 -13.57 36.53
CA VAL A 24 -1.20 -13.59 35.99
C VAL A 24 -1.21 -13.51 34.48
N MET A 25 -1.80 -14.49 33.78
CA MET A 25 -1.70 -14.54 32.32
C MET A 25 -2.42 -13.38 31.64
N LYS A 26 -3.67 -13.06 32.02
CA LYS A 26 -4.46 -11.99 31.40
C LYS A 26 -3.79 -10.61 31.53
N PRO A 27 -3.31 -10.17 32.72
CA PRO A 27 -2.55 -8.92 32.82
C PRO A 27 -1.25 -8.93 32.02
N MET A 28 -0.53 -10.06 31.98
CA MET A 28 0.69 -10.16 31.18
C MET A 28 0.42 -10.05 29.67
N LEU A 29 -0.63 -10.72 29.17
CA LEU A 29 -1.01 -10.66 27.76
C LEU A 29 -1.46 -9.27 27.35
N GLU A 30 -2.21 -8.56 28.20
CA GLU A 30 -2.60 -7.18 27.93
C GLU A 30 -1.39 -6.24 27.93
N ARG A 31 -0.42 -6.44 28.84
CA ARG A 31 0.84 -5.68 28.81
C ARG A 31 1.59 -5.90 27.49
N LYS A 32 1.69 -7.16 27.02
CA LYS A 32 2.30 -7.49 25.71
C LYS A 32 1.55 -6.84 24.55
N ARG A 33 0.21 -6.86 24.57
CA ARG A 33 -0.62 -6.22 23.56
C ARG A 33 -0.40 -4.70 23.53
N ARG A 34 -0.41 -4.03 24.69
CA ARG A 34 -0.16 -2.58 24.80
C ARG A 34 1.23 -2.20 24.32
N ALA A 35 2.25 -2.98 24.66
CA ALA A 35 3.62 -2.77 24.19
C ALA A 35 3.68 -2.84 22.65
N ARG A 36 3.02 -3.83 22.03
CA ARG A 36 2.92 -3.93 20.57
C ARG A 36 2.22 -2.73 19.95
N ILE A 37 1.08 -2.31 20.50
CA ILE A 37 0.33 -1.14 19.99
C ILE A 37 1.18 0.13 20.06
N ASN A 38 1.86 0.38 21.17
CA ASN A 38 2.70 1.57 21.30
C ASN A 38 3.86 1.56 20.30
N ARG A 39 4.54 0.40 20.10
CA ARG A 39 5.59 0.29 19.07
C ARG A 39 5.08 0.65 17.68
N CYS A 40 3.92 0.11 17.29
CA CYS A 40 3.34 0.43 15.99
C CYS A 40 2.95 1.92 15.88
N LEU A 41 2.50 2.56 16.97
CA LEU A 41 2.20 3.99 16.97
C LEU A 41 3.46 4.86 16.87
N ASP A 42 4.57 4.43 17.50
CA ASP A 42 5.85 5.12 17.42
C ASP A 42 6.43 5.03 16.00
N GLU A 43 6.43 3.84 15.40
CA GLU A 43 6.80 3.64 13.99
C GLU A 43 5.92 4.48 13.05
N LEU A 44 4.60 4.48 13.29
CA LEU A 44 3.66 5.24 12.47
C LEU A 44 3.90 6.75 12.58
N LYS A 45 4.24 7.25 13.77
CA LYS A 45 4.61 8.65 13.99
C LYS A 45 5.83 9.01 13.14
N GLU A 46 6.90 8.22 13.18
CA GLU A 46 8.12 8.49 12.41
C GLU A 46 7.85 8.55 10.90
N LEU A 47 7.06 7.62 10.38
CA LEU A 47 6.63 7.62 8.97
C LEU A 47 5.82 8.88 8.61
N MET A 48 4.87 9.28 9.47
CA MET A 48 4.06 10.47 9.24
C MET A 48 4.86 11.77 9.30
N VAL A 49 5.78 11.90 10.26
CA VAL A 49 6.67 13.07 10.33
C VAL A 49 7.47 13.21 9.03
N THR A 50 8.02 12.11 8.53
CA THR A 50 8.78 12.09 7.28
C THR A 50 7.90 12.44 6.08
N ALA A 51 6.70 11.87 5.98
CA ALA A 51 5.77 12.13 4.88
C ALA A 51 5.32 13.60 4.85
N LEU A 52 4.95 14.15 6.00
CA LEU A 52 4.49 15.54 6.12
C LEU A 52 5.62 16.54 5.85
N GLN A 53 6.85 16.25 6.29
CA GLN A 53 8.02 17.08 5.96
C GLN A 53 8.27 17.14 4.44
N ASN A 54 8.10 16.03 3.72
CA ASN A 54 8.21 16.00 2.26
C ASN A 54 7.09 16.82 1.58
N GLU A 55 5.93 16.94 2.21
CA GLU A 55 4.81 17.79 1.78
C GLU A 55 4.99 19.26 2.20
N GLY A 56 6.08 19.60 2.92
CA GLY A 56 6.39 20.96 3.38
C GLY A 56 5.80 21.31 4.75
N GLU A 57 5.17 20.36 5.44
CA GLU A 57 4.58 20.54 6.77
C GLU A 57 5.57 20.10 7.86
N ASN A 58 5.86 20.99 8.81
CA ASN A 58 6.79 20.70 9.91
C ASN A 58 6.03 20.27 11.16
N VAL A 59 5.92 18.96 11.40
CA VAL A 59 5.22 18.42 12.57
C VAL A 59 6.18 17.60 13.43
N SER A 60 6.77 18.20 14.47
CA SER A 60 7.72 17.52 15.37
C SER A 60 7.04 16.81 16.54
N LYS A 61 5.75 17.09 16.77
CA LYS A 61 5.01 16.61 17.93
C LYS A 61 3.61 16.18 17.49
N LEU A 62 3.35 14.88 17.54
CA LEU A 62 2.06 14.28 17.26
C LEU A 62 1.53 13.60 18.52
N GLU A 63 0.28 13.90 18.89
CA GLU A 63 -0.45 13.14 19.90
C GLU A 63 -1.00 11.84 19.31
N LYS A 64 -1.47 10.91 20.17
CA LYS A 64 -1.98 9.61 19.69
C LYS A 64 -3.19 9.75 18.77
N ALA A 65 -4.05 10.74 19.01
CA ALA A 65 -5.19 11.02 18.15
C ALA A 65 -4.72 11.54 16.78
N ASP A 66 -3.78 12.50 16.78
CA ASP A 66 -3.22 13.08 15.56
C ASP A 66 -2.51 12.02 14.71
N ILE A 67 -1.70 11.14 15.31
CA ILE A 67 -1.04 10.05 14.57
C ILE A 67 -2.07 9.25 13.78
N LEU A 68 -3.19 8.88 14.40
CA LEU A 68 -4.24 8.10 13.74
C LEU A 68 -4.98 8.93 12.68
N GLU A 69 -5.35 10.16 12.99
CA GLU A 69 -6.10 11.03 12.07
C GLU A 69 -5.29 11.39 10.83
N LEU A 70 -4.06 11.87 11.02
CA LEU A 70 -3.16 12.26 9.94
C LEU A 70 -2.83 11.07 9.06
N THR A 71 -2.58 9.89 9.65
CA THR A 71 -2.35 8.66 8.87
C THR A 71 -3.55 8.33 7.99
N VAL A 72 -4.77 8.36 8.54
CA VAL A 72 -5.97 8.06 7.76
C VAL A 72 -6.15 9.07 6.62
N ARG A 73 -5.95 10.36 6.89
CA ARG A 73 -6.00 11.41 5.87
C ARG A 73 -4.96 11.20 4.78
N HIS A 74 -3.72 10.89 5.17
CA HIS A 74 -2.63 10.62 4.23
C HIS A 74 -2.93 9.38 3.37
N LEU A 75 -3.45 8.29 3.96
CA LEU A 75 -3.89 7.11 3.20
C LEU A 75 -5.01 7.46 2.20
N HIS A 76 -5.96 8.29 2.59
CA HIS A 76 -7.00 8.79 1.66
C HIS A 76 -6.40 9.60 0.50
N ASN A 77 -5.45 10.49 0.79
CA ASN A 77 -4.76 11.27 -0.23
C ASN A 77 -3.97 10.35 -1.19
N LEU A 78 -3.18 9.42 -0.66
CA LEU A 78 -2.45 8.44 -1.47
C LEU A 78 -3.40 7.61 -2.34
N LYS A 79 -4.58 7.24 -1.83
CA LYS A 79 -5.60 6.52 -2.60
C LYS A 79 -6.14 7.37 -3.76
N SER A 80 -6.50 8.62 -3.49
CA SER A 80 -7.01 9.56 -4.50
C SER A 80 -5.98 9.82 -5.60
N HIS A 81 -4.70 9.86 -5.25
CA HIS A 81 -3.60 10.01 -6.19
C HIS A 81 -3.13 8.70 -6.83
N HIS A 82 -3.78 7.56 -6.57
CA HIS A 82 -3.39 6.23 -7.06
C HIS A 82 -1.95 5.83 -6.66
N GLN A 83 -1.44 6.37 -5.55
CA GLN A 83 -0.08 6.12 -5.05
C GLN A 83 0.00 4.95 -4.05
N LEU A 84 -1.14 4.47 -3.51
CA LEU A 84 -1.19 3.28 -2.64
C LEU A 84 -0.97 1.96 -3.39
N VAL A 85 -1.14 1.97 -4.70
CA VAL A 85 -0.89 0.82 -5.56
C VAL A 85 0.36 1.15 -6.34
N LEU A 86 1.43 0.39 -6.16
CA LEU A 86 2.59 0.45 -7.04
C LEU A 86 2.07 0.42 -8.49
N PRO A 87 2.42 1.39 -9.37
CA PRO A 87 2.02 1.33 -10.76
C PRO A 87 2.42 -0.05 -11.29
N PRO A 88 1.47 -0.91 -11.66
CA PRO A 88 1.73 -2.33 -11.85
C PRO A 88 2.48 -2.51 -13.15
N GLU A 89 3.82 -2.57 -13.19
CA GLU A 89 4.61 -2.72 -14.43
C GLU A 89 4.34 -1.67 -15.53
N GLN A 90 3.38 -0.77 -15.31
CA GLN A 90 2.86 0.24 -16.21
C GLN A 90 3.95 1.28 -16.47
N SER A 91 4.79 1.52 -15.46
CA SER A 91 5.95 2.40 -15.58
C SER A 91 7.01 1.88 -16.56
N TYR A 92 7.22 0.57 -16.73
CA TYR A 92 8.20 0.08 -17.70
C TYR A 92 7.63 0.11 -19.12
N ALA A 93 6.40 -0.38 -19.31
CA ALA A 93 5.72 -0.35 -20.59
C ALA A 93 5.54 1.08 -21.13
N ASP A 94 5.14 2.03 -20.27
CA ASP A 94 4.96 3.43 -20.66
C ASP A 94 6.31 4.13 -20.91
N ARG A 95 7.36 3.83 -20.14
CA ARG A 95 8.72 4.34 -20.39
C ARG A 95 9.29 3.78 -21.69
N PHE A 96 9.12 2.49 -21.95
CA PHE A 96 9.53 1.85 -23.20
C PHE A 96 8.78 2.44 -24.39
N ARG A 97 7.45 2.59 -24.29
CA ARG A 97 6.61 3.22 -25.32
C ARG A 97 7.06 4.65 -25.60
N ALA A 98 7.29 5.45 -24.57
CA ALA A 98 7.77 6.82 -24.72
C ALA A 98 9.14 6.85 -25.43
N GLY A 99 10.09 6.00 -25.02
CA GLY A 99 11.40 5.89 -25.67
C GLY A 99 11.31 5.42 -27.13
N PHE A 100 10.45 4.45 -27.43
CA PHE A 100 10.22 3.97 -28.80
C PHE A 100 9.60 5.06 -29.68
N ALA A 101 8.62 5.79 -29.17
CA ALA A 101 7.99 6.90 -29.89
C ALA A 101 8.99 8.02 -30.20
N GLN A 102 9.87 8.38 -29.25
CA GLN A 102 10.95 9.34 -29.47
C GLN A 102 11.92 8.85 -30.55
N CYS A 103 12.38 7.60 -30.48
CA CYS A 103 13.25 7.02 -31.51
C CYS A 103 12.58 7.03 -32.90
N ALA A 104 11.30 6.66 -33.00
CA ALA A 104 10.56 6.71 -34.25
C ALA A 104 10.43 8.13 -34.82
N GLN A 105 10.29 9.15 -33.96
CA GLN A 105 10.27 10.56 -34.37
C GLN A 105 11.64 11.00 -34.91
N GLU A 106 12.73 10.65 -34.24
CA GLU A 106 14.09 10.94 -34.71
C GLU A 106 14.39 10.28 -36.07
N VAL A 107 14.00 9.01 -36.24
CA VAL A 107 14.12 8.31 -37.53
C VAL A 107 13.27 9.00 -38.61
N THR A 108 12.08 9.48 -38.23
CA THR A 108 11.22 10.25 -39.14
C THR A 108 11.89 11.54 -39.57
N HIS A 109 12.47 12.29 -38.64
CA HIS A 109 13.20 13.51 -38.91
C HIS A 109 14.40 13.25 -39.82
N PHE A 110 15.20 12.21 -39.55
CA PHE A 110 16.37 11.85 -40.36
C PHE A 110 16.00 11.49 -41.81
N ILE A 111 14.90 10.76 -42.03
CA ILE A 111 14.44 10.34 -43.36
C ILE A 111 13.77 11.49 -44.13
N THR A 112 13.08 12.39 -43.44
CA THR A 112 12.39 13.54 -44.05
C THR A 112 13.33 14.73 -44.30
N THR A 113 14.49 14.76 -43.63
CA THR A 113 15.55 15.72 -43.92
C THR A 113 16.08 15.44 -45.32
N PRO A 114 16.04 16.42 -46.24
CA PRO A 114 16.47 16.21 -47.61
C PRO A 114 17.97 15.84 -47.65
N SER A 115 18.24 14.59 -48.04
CA SER A 115 19.59 14.08 -48.31
C SER A 115 19.54 13.09 -49.47
N ASP A 116 20.57 13.08 -50.31
CA ASP A 116 20.69 12.18 -51.46
C ASP A 116 21.04 10.73 -51.08
N VAL A 117 21.17 10.43 -49.79
CA VAL A 117 21.70 9.14 -49.30
C VAL A 117 20.60 8.09 -49.09
N ILE A 118 19.34 8.51 -48.94
CA ILE A 118 18.24 7.62 -48.54
C ILE A 118 17.29 7.40 -49.72
N ASP A 119 17.07 6.13 -50.10
CA ASP A 119 16.05 5.78 -51.10
C ASP A 119 14.64 6.20 -50.62
N PRO A 120 13.92 7.06 -51.38
CA PRO A 120 12.57 7.53 -51.01
C PRO A 120 11.53 6.41 -50.88
N SER A 121 11.75 5.25 -51.51
CA SER A 121 10.84 4.11 -51.42
C SER A 121 11.07 3.32 -50.11
N ALA A 122 12.34 3.09 -49.74
CA ALA A 122 12.73 2.46 -48.49
C ALA A 122 12.33 3.32 -47.28
N GLY A 123 12.56 4.65 -47.36
CA GLY A 123 12.16 5.59 -46.30
C GLY A 123 10.66 5.52 -46.00
N ARG A 124 9.80 5.58 -47.02
CA ARG A 124 8.33 5.47 -46.85
C ARG A 124 7.90 4.15 -46.21
N LYS A 125 8.49 3.01 -46.61
CA LYS A 125 8.19 1.69 -46.01
C LYS A 125 8.55 1.66 -44.52
N LEU A 126 9.71 2.21 -44.15
CA LEU A 126 10.16 2.26 -42.76
C LEU A 126 9.25 3.14 -41.90
N LEU A 127 8.88 4.33 -42.38
CA LEU A 127 7.96 5.23 -41.67
C LEU A 127 6.58 4.60 -41.46
N GLN A 128 6.06 3.90 -42.48
CA GLN A 128 4.78 3.18 -42.37
C GLN A 128 4.84 2.08 -41.31
N HIS A 129 5.94 1.32 -41.29
CA HIS A 129 6.15 0.26 -40.30
C HIS A 129 6.25 0.82 -38.88
N LEU A 130 7.08 1.85 -38.67
CA LEU A 130 7.23 2.51 -37.36
C LEU A 130 5.90 3.07 -36.85
N GLY A 131 5.14 3.74 -37.72
CA GLY A 131 3.81 4.24 -37.35
C GLY A 131 2.82 3.13 -36.98
N SER A 132 2.93 1.94 -37.61
CA SER A 132 2.12 0.78 -37.23
C SER A 132 2.51 0.23 -35.86
N CYS A 133 3.81 0.13 -35.56
CA CYS A 133 4.31 -0.32 -34.27
C CYS A 133 3.89 0.62 -33.13
N VAL A 134 3.97 1.94 -33.32
CA VAL A 134 3.52 2.92 -32.31
C VAL A 134 2.03 2.72 -31.99
N ARG A 135 1.18 2.60 -33.01
CA ARG A 135 -0.27 2.37 -32.82
C ARG A 135 -0.57 1.04 -32.13
N GLN A 136 0.22 0.00 -32.40
CA GLN A 136 0.06 -1.29 -31.72
C GLN A 136 0.43 -1.19 -30.24
N LEU A 137 1.52 -0.48 -29.90
CA LEU A 137 1.90 -0.21 -28.52
C LEU A 137 0.83 0.63 -27.78
N ASP A 138 0.23 1.62 -28.46
CA ASP A 138 -0.88 2.41 -27.92
C ASP A 138 -2.10 1.53 -27.57
N TYR A 139 -2.46 0.61 -28.47
CA TYR A 139 -3.60 -0.29 -28.27
C TYR A 139 -3.37 -1.26 -27.10
N VAL A 140 -2.17 -1.81 -26.97
CA VAL A 140 -1.81 -2.67 -25.83
C VAL A 140 -1.90 -1.88 -24.53
N SER A 141 -1.31 -0.68 -24.46
CA SER A 141 -1.31 0.12 -23.21
C SER A 141 -2.73 0.57 -22.78
N GLN A 142 -3.58 0.95 -23.74
CA GLN A 142 -5.00 1.28 -23.48
C GLN A 142 -5.79 0.08 -22.92
N ASN A 143 -5.60 -1.12 -23.47
CA ASN A 143 -6.32 -2.32 -23.02
C ASN A 143 -5.89 -2.80 -21.62
N TYR A 144 -4.63 -2.60 -21.24
CA TYR A 144 -4.18 -2.84 -19.86
C TYR A 144 -4.84 -1.89 -18.86
N ASN A 145 -5.07 -0.63 -19.26
CA ASN A 145 -5.70 0.39 -18.41
C ASN A 145 -7.20 0.13 -18.19
N VAL A 146 -7.93 -0.33 -19.23
CA VAL A 146 -9.36 -0.70 -19.13
C VAL A 146 -9.56 -1.91 -18.21
N GLN A 147 -8.67 -2.90 -18.24
CA GLN A 147 -8.75 -4.03 -17.32
C GLN A 147 -8.55 -3.59 -15.86
N TYR A 148 -7.74 -2.57 -15.56
CA TYR A 148 -7.53 -2.11 -14.18
C TYR A 148 -8.66 -1.24 -13.62
N THR A 149 -9.30 -0.43 -14.44
CA THR A 149 -10.43 0.40 -14.00
C THR A 149 -11.69 -0.45 -13.78
N GLN A 150 -11.92 -1.51 -14.58
CA GLN A 150 -13.13 -2.33 -14.47
C GLN A 150 -13.16 -3.23 -13.22
N LYS A 151 -12.02 -3.76 -12.74
CA LYS A 151 -11.96 -4.51 -11.45
C LYS A 151 -12.24 -3.64 -10.23
N ASN A 152 -11.98 -2.33 -10.30
CA ASN A 152 -12.19 -1.40 -9.19
C ASN A 152 -13.53 -0.63 -9.27
N ALA A 153 -14.12 -0.50 -10.47
CA ALA A 153 -15.42 0.15 -10.65
C ALA A 153 -16.63 -0.74 -10.29
N ALA A 154 -16.46 -2.07 -10.18
CA ALA A 154 -17.54 -3.00 -9.86
C ALA A 154 -17.92 -3.07 -8.36
N SER A 155 -17.67 -2.02 -7.58
CA SER A 155 -18.04 -1.96 -6.14
C SER A 155 -19.21 -1.02 -5.82
N SER A 156 -19.98 -0.59 -6.83
CA SER A 156 -21.33 -0.06 -6.59
C SER A 156 -22.39 -1.00 -7.11
N PRO A 157 -23.15 -1.68 -6.23
CA PRO A 157 -24.52 -2.01 -6.50
C PRO A 157 -25.41 -1.10 -5.65
N GLY A 158 -26.07 -0.15 -6.33
CA GLY A 158 -27.42 0.21 -5.94
C GLY A 158 -28.30 -1.00 -6.19
N SER A 159 -28.45 -1.87 -5.19
CA SER A 159 -29.55 -2.82 -5.12
C SER A 159 -29.87 -3.13 -3.67
N ASN A 160 -31.13 -2.89 -3.34
CA ASN A 160 -31.74 -3.04 -2.03
C ASN A 160 -31.78 -4.52 -1.63
N ILE A 161 -30.71 -5.01 -1.01
CA ILE A 161 -30.70 -6.29 -0.29
C ILE A 161 -30.11 -5.99 1.09
N LYS A 162 -30.93 -6.22 2.12
CA LYS A 162 -30.60 -6.04 3.53
C LYS A 162 -29.47 -7.00 3.90
N ALA A 163 -28.23 -6.56 3.70
CA ALA A 163 -27.04 -7.27 4.13
C ALA A 163 -27.09 -7.44 5.67
N PRO A 164 -26.69 -8.61 6.21
CA PRO A 164 -26.52 -8.73 7.66
C PRO A 164 -25.50 -7.67 8.12
N PRO A 165 -25.71 -7.02 9.27
CA PRO A 165 -24.79 -6.00 9.73
C PRO A 165 -23.37 -6.58 9.82
N PRO A 166 -22.33 -5.82 9.44
CA PRO A 166 -20.96 -6.26 9.63
C PRO A 166 -20.77 -6.64 11.10
N PRO A 167 -19.98 -7.67 11.42
CA PRO A 167 -19.73 -8.05 12.80
C PRO A 167 -19.21 -6.80 13.52
N MET A 168 -20.05 -6.24 14.40
CA MET A 168 -19.67 -5.08 15.18
C MET A 168 -18.38 -5.45 15.87
N TRP A 169 -17.36 -4.63 15.64
CA TRP A 169 -16.09 -4.78 16.31
C TRP A 169 -16.39 -4.79 17.81
N ARG A 170 -16.25 -5.96 18.44
CA ARG A 170 -16.46 -6.11 19.89
C ARG A 170 -15.10 -5.86 20.53
N PRO A 171 -14.90 -4.73 21.22
CA PRO A 171 -13.75 -4.61 22.10
C PRO A 171 -13.94 -5.64 23.21
N TRP A 172 -12.88 -6.40 23.48
CA TRP A 172 -12.79 -7.32 24.62
C TRP A 172 -13.11 -6.63 25.95
#